data_AF-A0A2G9PNM0-F1
#
_entry.id   AF-A0A2G9PNM0-F1
#
_cell.length_a   1.000
_cell.length_b   1.000
_cell.length_c   1.000
_cell.angle_alpha   90.00
_cell.angle_beta   90.00
_cell.angle_gamma   90.00
#
_symmetry.space_group_name_H-M   'P 1'
#
loop_
_entity.id
_entity.type
_entity.pdbx_description
1 polymer ?
#
loop_
_entity_poly.entity_id
_entity_poly.type
_entity_poly.pdbx_seq_one_letter_code
_entity_poly.pdbx_strand_id
1 'polypeptide(L)'
;MDARYKNRFRYHRLHQLFLKAENIPILEDILSTEGARLQRLRDQKHSDLLRFGKIPKEEELIDILRLVKKRVDAMLDLNQVRPCKIRYWNLLDLTNNPISIGKKHQELSSVAWYSSNMITIKPTALEHLVPIIAHEYTHHIQYEIFGDIHGESWKAFKEGHARALVRHFSNAIARDECSEEYCYKMQNRTVNTLLEAYRHLCSTNGHTASRALLSIPTEKQIIPLLGRTIDKAIGLGLFLIIEQDKGQEMYRDMLQGTFEFPKWM
;
A
#
# COMPACT_ATOMS: atom_id res chain seq x y z
N MET A 1 -21.23 -7.06 7.74
CA MET A 1 -21.16 -5.61 7.40
C MET A 1 -22.25 -5.26 6.39
N ASP A 2 -23.06 -4.24 6.66
CA ASP A 2 -24.19 -3.88 5.81
C ASP A 2 -23.77 -3.15 4.51
N ALA A 3 -24.66 -3.10 3.52
CA ALA A 3 -24.38 -2.47 2.22
C ALA A 3 -24.21 -0.94 2.32
N ARG A 4 -24.83 -0.30 3.31
CA ARG A 4 -24.76 1.15 3.50
C ARG A 4 -23.38 1.58 3.95
N TYR A 5 -22.79 0.85 4.90
CA TYR A 5 -21.43 1.05 5.35
C TYR A 5 -20.43 0.85 4.20
N LYS A 6 -20.57 -0.27 3.47
CA LYS A 6 -19.76 -0.57 2.28
C LYS A 6 -19.79 0.58 1.25
N ASN A 7 -20.97 1.13 0.97
CA ASN A 7 -21.11 2.21 -0.01
C ASN A 7 -20.34 3.50 0.34
N ARG A 8 -19.89 3.69 1.59
CA ARG A 8 -19.05 4.83 1.99
C ARG A 8 -17.67 4.81 1.33
N PHE A 9 -17.14 3.63 0.99
CA PHE A 9 -15.79 3.46 0.44
C PHE A 9 -15.75 3.35 -1.09
N ARG A 10 -16.86 3.67 -1.76
CA ARG A 10 -16.90 3.71 -3.23
C ARG A 10 -16.02 4.84 -3.75
N TYR A 11 -15.37 4.60 -4.88
CA TYR A 11 -14.39 5.48 -5.52
C TYR A 11 -14.87 6.92 -5.60
N HIS A 12 -16.07 7.18 -6.13
CA HIS A 12 -16.61 8.54 -6.27
C HIS A 12 -16.63 9.31 -4.93
N ARG A 13 -16.95 8.65 -3.81
CA ARG A 13 -16.98 9.28 -2.50
C ARG A 13 -15.58 9.56 -1.98
N LEU A 14 -14.72 8.54 -1.99
CA LEU A 14 -13.33 8.71 -1.54
C LEU A 14 -12.60 9.76 -2.37
N HIS A 15 -12.86 9.78 -3.67
CA HIS A 15 -12.33 10.78 -4.59
C HIS A 15 -12.82 12.19 -4.22
N GLN A 16 -14.12 12.38 -3.99
CA GLN A 16 -14.66 13.67 -3.54
C GLN A 16 -14.07 14.12 -2.20
N LEU A 17 -13.95 13.20 -1.24
CA LEU A 17 -13.34 13.48 0.06
C LEU A 17 -11.87 13.90 -0.09
N PHE A 18 -11.11 13.20 -0.93
CA PHE A 18 -9.71 13.50 -1.18
C PHE A 18 -9.54 14.86 -1.86
N LEU A 19 -10.41 15.20 -2.82
CA LEU A 19 -10.27 16.40 -3.64
C LEU A 19 -10.57 17.73 -2.93
N LYS A 20 -10.99 17.72 -1.67
CA LYS A 20 -11.19 18.95 -0.89
C LYS A 20 -9.90 19.76 -0.80
N ALA A 21 -9.97 21.06 -1.12
CA ALA A 21 -8.81 21.97 -1.05
C ALA A 21 -8.17 22.00 0.34
N GLU A 22 -8.97 21.79 1.39
CA GLU A 22 -8.57 21.65 2.80
C GLU A 22 -7.47 20.61 3.01
N ASN A 23 -7.44 19.57 2.17
CA ASN A 23 -6.48 18.47 2.29
C ASN A 23 -5.08 18.83 1.77
N ILE A 24 -4.94 19.91 1.01
CA ILE A 24 -3.64 20.33 0.45
C ILE A 24 -2.61 20.55 1.56
N PRO A 25 -2.84 21.46 2.55
CA PRO A 25 -1.85 21.71 3.60
C PRO A 25 -1.53 20.46 4.44
N ILE A 26 -2.53 19.58 4.67
CA ILE A 26 -2.35 18.31 5.39
C ILE A 26 -1.40 17.39 4.60
N LEU A 27 -1.64 17.25 3.29
CA LEU A 27 -0.82 16.41 2.43
C LEU A 27 0.61 16.95 2.26
N GLU A 28 0.77 18.28 2.27
CA GLU A 28 2.08 18.95 2.27
C GLU A 28 2.90 18.64 3.53
N ASP A 29 2.26 18.68 4.71
CA ASP A 29 2.88 18.33 5.98
C ASP A 29 3.32 16.85 6.01
N ILE A 30 2.44 15.95 5.57
CA ILE A 30 2.75 14.52 5.44
C ILE A 30 3.93 14.32 4.48
N LEU A 31 3.90 14.97 3.31
CA LEU A 31 4.99 14.88 2.32
C LEU A 31 6.32 15.39 2.86
N SER A 32 6.30 16.50 3.61
CA SER A 32 7.49 17.06 4.24
C SER A 32 8.10 16.07 5.23
N THR A 33 7.27 15.49 6.11
CA THR A 33 7.68 14.52 7.12
C THR A 33 8.23 13.23 6.49
N GLU A 34 7.49 12.66 5.55
CA GLU A 34 7.87 11.41 4.86
C GLU A 34 9.08 11.63 3.93
N GLY A 35 9.22 12.82 3.34
CA GLY A 35 10.37 13.22 2.54
C GLY A 35 11.64 13.37 3.36
N ALA A 36 11.58 14.07 4.50
CA ALA A 36 12.70 14.19 5.43
C ALA A 36 13.17 12.82 5.94
N ARG A 37 12.21 11.94 6.24
CA ARG A 37 12.53 10.55 6.63
C ARG A 37 13.21 9.78 5.50
N LEU A 38 12.71 9.88 4.27
CA LEU A 38 13.35 9.26 3.11
C LEU A 38 14.78 9.74 2.95
N GLN A 39 15.03 11.05 3.09
CA GLN A 39 16.37 11.61 2.97
C GLN A 39 17.34 10.98 3.97
N ARG A 40 16.96 10.86 5.25
CA ARG A 40 17.80 10.19 6.26
C ARG A 40 18.16 8.75 5.86
N LEU A 41 17.18 7.97 5.41
CA LEU A 41 17.41 6.60 4.96
C LEU A 41 18.28 6.52 3.69
N ARG A 42 18.19 7.52 2.79
CA ARG A 42 19.08 7.64 1.63
C ARG A 42 20.52 7.89 2.06
N ASP A 43 20.74 8.77 3.03
CA ASP A 43 22.07 9.11 3.50
C ASP A 43 22.74 7.89 4.15
N GLN A 44 21.99 7.09 4.91
CA GLN A 44 22.45 5.80 5.44
C GLN A 44 22.75 4.78 4.33
N LYS A 45 21.89 4.70 3.30
CA LYS A 45 22.15 3.84 2.14
C LYS A 45 23.46 4.22 1.43
N HIS A 46 23.69 5.51 1.21
CA HIS A 46 24.91 6.01 0.57
C HIS A 46 26.18 5.76 1.40
N SER A 47 26.01 5.55 2.71
CA SER A 47 27.09 5.19 3.63
C SER A 47 27.30 3.67 3.74
N ASP A 48 26.71 2.87 2.85
CA ASP A 48 26.73 1.40 2.85
C ASP A 48 26.27 0.76 4.18
N LEU A 49 25.44 1.48 4.95
CA LEU A 49 24.86 0.99 6.21
C LEU A 49 23.62 0.11 5.99
N LEU A 50 23.08 0.11 4.76
CA LEU A 50 21.92 -0.70 4.38
C LEU A 50 22.34 -1.91 3.55
N ARG A 51 22.07 -3.12 4.05
CA ARG A 51 22.38 -4.40 3.39
C ARG A 51 21.12 -5.13 2.96
N PHE A 52 20.97 -5.28 1.65
CA PHE A 52 19.87 -6.01 1.04
C PHE A 52 20.10 -7.53 1.14
N GLY A 53 19.05 -8.27 1.50
CA GLY A 53 19.10 -9.69 1.79
C GLY A 53 19.16 -10.57 0.53
N LYS A 54 19.26 -11.88 0.74
CA LYS A 54 19.14 -12.88 -0.33
C LYS A 54 17.67 -13.10 -0.70
N ILE A 55 17.44 -13.69 -1.88
CA ILE A 55 16.12 -14.21 -2.27
C ILE A 55 15.87 -15.49 -1.45
N PRO A 56 14.80 -15.55 -0.63
CA PRO A 56 14.45 -16.76 0.11
C PRO A 56 14.09 -17.93 -0.82
N LYS A 57 14.19 -19.14 -0.32
CA LYS A 57 13.67 -20.33 -0.99
C LYS A 57 12.15 -20.44 -0.82
N GLU A 58 11.50 -21.27 -1.62
CA GLU A 58 10.05 -21.38 -1.63
C GLU A 58 9.50 -21.91 -0.28
N GLU A 59 10.21 -22.83 0.36
CA GLU A 59 9.86 -23.33 1.70
C GLU A 59 9.85 -22.23 2.77
N GLU A 60 10.73 -21.22 2.64
CA GLU A 60 10.83 -20.09 3.57
C GLU A 60 9.65 -19.12 3.41
N LEU A 61 8.97 -19.10 2.25
CA LEU A 61 7.80 -18.25 2.02
C LEU A 61 6.67 -18.53 3.00
N ILE A 62 6.50 -19.80 3.40
CA ILE A 62 5.44 -20.20 4.32
C ILE A 62 5.67 -19.57 5.69
N ASP A 63 6.91 -19.57 6.17
CA ASP A 63 7.26 -19.00 7.46
C ASP A 63 7.19 -17.46 7.43
N ILE A 64 7.59 -16.85 6.33
CA ILE A 64 7.44 -15.41 6.13
C ILE A 64 5.96 -15.03 6.10
N LEU A 65 5.11 -15.78 5.40
CA LEU A 65 3.66 -15.53 5.41
C LEU A 65 3.07 -15.70 6.81
N ARG A 66 3.48 -16.72 7.58
CA ARG A 66 3.03 -16.89 8.98
C ARG A 66 3.41 -15.70 9.85
N LEU A 67 4.64 -15.19 9.71
CA LEU A 67 5.12 -14.00 10.42
C LEU A 67 4.29 -12.76 10.05
N VAL A 68 4.13 -12.51 8.74
CA VAL A 68 3.33 -11.40 8.22
C VAL A 68 1.89 -11.50 8.72
N LYS A 69 1.26 -12.67 8.60
CA LYS A 69 -0.09 -12.93 9.09
C LYS A 69 -0.22 -12.58 10.57
N LYS A 70 0.64 -13.15 11.42
CA LYS A 70 0.60 -12.91 12.87
C LYS A 70 0.66 -11.41 13.19
N ARG A 71 1.59 -10.69 12.56
CA ARG A 71 1.79 -9.25 12.80
C ARG A 71 0.65 -8.40 12.26
N VAL A 72 0.20 -8.65 11.04
CA VAL A 72 -0.92 -7.91 10.43
C VAL A 72 -2.23 -8.16 11.18
N ASP A 73 -2.50 -9.41 11.55
CA ASP A 73 -3.67 -9.78 12.35
C ASP A 73 -3.64 -9.06 13.70
N ALA A 74 -2.48 -9.03 14.39
CA ALA A 74 -2.33 -8.31 15.64
C ALA A 74 -2.53 -6.80 15.49
N MET A 75 -2.01 -6.17 14.43
CA MET A 75 -2.20 -4.74 14.14
C MET A 75 -3.66 -4.39 13.88
N LEU A 76 -4.43 -5.33 13.32
CA LEU A 76 -5.83 -5.13 12.96
C LEU A 76 -6.80 -5.73 13.99
N ASP A 77 -6.29 -6.27 15.10
CA ASP A 77 -7.07 -6.99 16.12
C ASP A 77 -8.01 -8.05 15.53
N LEU A 78 -7.44 -8.92 14.69
CA LEU A 78 -8.14 -9.99 13.98
C LEU A 78 -7.73 -11.36 14.51
N ASN A 79 -8.70 -12.17 14.91
CA ASN A 79 -8.43 -13.50 15.49
C ASN A 79 -8.88 -14.68 14.60
N GLN A 80 -9.56 -14.41 13.47
CA GLN A 80 -10.28 -15.45 12.71
C GLN A 80 -10.14 -15.37 11.19
N VAL A 81 -9.12 -14.69 10.67
CA VAL A 81 -8.88 -14.67 9.20
C VAL A 81 -8.31 -16.02 8.80
N ARG A 82 -8.99 -16.70 7.86
CA ARG A 82 -8.53 -17.97 7.31
C ARG A 82 -7.13 -17.82 6.71
N PRO A 83 -6.24 -18.81 6.79
CA PRO A 83 -4.94 -18.71 6.13
C PRO A 83 -5.08 -18.69 4.60
N CYS A 84 -4.31 -17.83 3.94
CA CYS A 84 -4.07 -17.92 2.51
C CYS A 84 -2.82 -18.77 2.22
N LYS A 85 -2.67 -19.17 0.96
CA LYS A 85 -1.47 -19.86 0.46
C LYS A 85 -0.51 -18.86 -0.16
N ILE A 86 0.75 -19.23 -0.30
CA ILE A 86 1.78 -18.45 -0.97
C ILE A 86 2.63 -19.35 -1.87
N ARG A 87 3.06 -18.81 -3.02
CA ARG A 87 4.03 -19.45 -3.90
C ARG A 87 4.83 -18.43 -4.70
N TYR A 88 5.98 -18.86 -5.21
CA TYR A 88 6.66 -18.10 -6.24
C TYR A 88 5.94 -18.24 -7.59
N TRP A 89 6.14 -17.25 -8.43
CA TRP A 89 5.68 -17.28 -9.81
C TRP A 89 6.41 -18.36 -10.61
N ASN A 90 5.65 -19.19 -11.32
CA ASN A 90 6.19 -20.06 -12.35
C ASN A 90 5.79 -19.51 -13.73
N LEU A 91 6.76 -19.36 -14.65
CA LEU A 91 6.54 -18.93 -16.03
C LEU A 91 5.50 -19.79 -16.76
N LEU A 92 5.38 -21.08 -16.40
CA LEU A 92 4.40 -22.00 -16.97
C LEU A 92 2.94 -21.68 -16.57
N ASP A 93 2.71 -20.94 -15.47
CA ASP A 93 1.37 -20.51 -15.07
C ASP A 93 0.73 -19.53 -16.09
N LEU A 94 1.56 -18.83 -16.88
CA LEU A 94 1.13 -17.82 -17.85
C LEU A 94 0.72 -18.40 -19.21
N THR A 95 1.30 -19.54 -19.58
CA THR A 95 1.07 -20.19 -20.87
C THR A 95 -0.20 -21.04 -20.86
N ASN A 96 -0.57 -21.58 -19.70
CA ASN A 96 -1.66 -22.56 -19.58
C ASN A 96 -3.02 -21.95 -19.21
N ASN A 97 -3.09 -20.67 -18.85
CA ASN A 97 -4.36 -19.98 -18.63
C ASN A 97 -4.66 -18.99 -19.78
N PRO A 98 -5.82 -19.10 -20.45
CA PRO A 98 -6.30 -18.11 -21.41
C PRO A 98 -6.82 -16.87 -20.67
N ILE A 99 -5.92 -16.19 -19.96
CA ILE A 99 -6.19 -14.87 -19.40
C ILE A 99 -6.17 -13.89 -20.58
N SER A 100 -7.18 -13.01 -20.67
CA SER A 100 -7.21 -11.97 -21.69
C SER A 100 -5.91 -11.15 -21.70
N ILE A 101 -5.41 -10.79 -22.88
CA ILE A 101 -4.11 -10.11 -23.09
C ILE A 101 -3.96 -8.87 -22.17
N GLY A 102 -5.07 -8.17 -21.89
CA GLY A 102 -5.10 -7.01 -20.99
C GLY A 102 -4.88 -7.31 -19.50
N LYS A 103 -5.38 -8.46 -18.99
CA LYS A 103 -5.08 -8.91 -17.61
C LYS A 103 -3.66 -9.47 -17.50
N LYS A 104 -3.17 -10.18 -18.53
CA LYS A 104 -1.78 -10.66 -18.60
C LYS A 104 -0.77 -9.51 -18.47
N HIS A 105 -0.96 -8.39 -19.15
CA HIS A 105 -0.04 -7.24 -19.04
C HIS A 105 0.02 -6.62 -17.63
N GLN A 106 -1.10 -6.67 -16.88
CA GLN A 106 -1.18 -6.10 -15.53
C GLN A 106 -0.54 -7.03 -14.49
N GLU A 107 -0.73 -8.34 -14.64
CA GLU A 107 -0.07 -9.37 -13.82
C GLU A 107 1.43 -9.43 -14.11
N LEU A 108 1.84 -9.32 -15.38
CA LEU A 108 3.25 -9.30 -15.79
C LEU A 108 4.02 -8.07 -15.25
N SER A 109 3.35 -6.93 -15.03
CA SER A 109 3.97 -5.72 -14.47
C SER A 109 3.95 -5.66 -12.94
N SER A 110 3.08 -6.40 -12.26
CA SER A 110 3.06 -6.46 -10.80
C SER A 110 4.20 -7.31 -10.24
N VAL A 111 4.65 -7.02 -9.01
CA VAL A 111 5.63 -7.85 -8.28
C VAL A 111 4.97 -9.00 -7.52
N ALA A 112 3.67 -8.88 -7.24
CA ALA A 112 2.83 -9.91 -6.63
C ALA A 112 1.34 -9.68 -6.94
N TRP A 113 0.51 -10.67 -6.66
CA TRP A 113 -0.93 -10.50 -6.60
C TRP A 113 -1.59 -11.55 -5.70
N TYR A 114 -2.70 -11.18 -5.09
CA TYR A 114 -3.64 -12.08 -4.44
C TYR A 114 -4.80 -12.49 -5.36
N SER A 115 -5.03 -13.78 -5.53
CA SER A 115 -6.24 -14.33 -6.16
C SER A 115 -6.58 -15.71 -5.62
N SER A 116 -7.88 -16.04 -5.52
CA SER A 116 -8.34 -17.40 -5.16
C SER A 116 -7.69 -18.00 -3.91
N ASN A 117 -7.56 -17.21 -2.84
CA ASN A 117 -6.89 -17.61 -1.59
C ASN A 117 -5.38 -17.94 -1.74
N MET A 118 -4.72 -17.38 -2.74
CA MET A 118 -3.29 -17.57 -3.04
C MET A 118 -2.62 -16.23 -3.29
N ILE A 119 -1.48 -15.99 -2.63
CA ILE A 119 -0.54 -14.92 -2.94
C ILE A 119 0.52 -15.49 -3.89
N THR A 120 0.65 -14.92 -5.08
CA THR A 120 1.71 -15.28 -6.03
C THR A 120 2.69 -14.13 -6.14
N ILE A 121 4.00 -14.40 -6.03
CA ILE A 121 5.04 -13.36 -5.92
C ILE A 121 6.21 -13.67 -6.86
N LYS A 122 6.82 -12.62 -7.43
CA LYS A 122 8.08 -12.74 -8.16
C LYS A 122 9.25 -12.98 -7.19
N PRO A 123 10.22 -13.85 -7.51
CA PRO A 123 11.44 -13.97 -6.71
C PRO A 123 12.09 -12.60 -6.49
N THR A 124 12.25 -12.23 -5.23
CA THR A 124 12.81 -10.93 -4.81
C THR A 124 13.47 -11.08 -3.44
N ALA A 125 14.34 -10.13 -3.09
CA ALA A 125 15.06 -10.14 -1.83
C ALA A 125 14.11 -9.99 -0.63
N LEU A 126 14.50 -10.53 0.52
CA LEU A 126 13.67 -10.63 1.72
C LEU A 126 13.04 -9.29 2.14
N GLU A 127 13.80 -8.20 2.08
CA GLU A 127 13.36 -6.86 2.45
C GLU A 127 12.30 -6.27 1.52
N HIS A 128 12.20 -6.79 0.30
CA HIS A 128 11.10 -6.49 -0.61
C HIS A 128 9.92 -7.41 -0.37
N LEU A 129 10.20 -8.68 -0.08
CA LEU A 129 9.22 -9.73 0.01
C LEU A 129 8.25 -9.51 1.18
N VAL A 130 8.77 -9.17 2.36
CA VAL A 130 7.97 -8.98 3.58
C VAL A 130 6.90 -7.89 3.41
N PRO A 131 7.21 -6.65 2.95
CA PRO A 131 6.19 -5.65 2.66
C PRO A 131 5.22 -6.03 1.54
N ILE A 132 5.69 -6.77 0.52
CA ILE A 132 4.83 -7.25 -0.58
C ILE A 132 3.82 -8.26 -0.06
N ILE A 133 4.26 -9.25 0.73
CA ILE A 133 3.36 -10.24 1.34
C ILE A 133 2.35 -9.54 2.24
N ALA A 134 2.78 -8.54 3.04
CA ALA A 134 1.86 -7.78 3.89
C ALA A 134 0.80 -7.04 3.08
N HIS A 135 1.16 -6.46 1.93
CA HIS A 135 0.23 -5.81 1.03
C HIS A 135 -0.84 -6.78 0.50
N GLU A 136 -0.40 -7.90 -0.07
CA GLU A 136 -1.30 -8.90 -0.65
C GLU A 136 -2.14 -9.62 0.43
N TYR A 137 -1.56 -9.87 1.60
CA TYR A 137 -2.29 -10.44 2.73
C TYR A 137 -3.37 -9.47 3.25
N THR A 138 -3.13 -8.16 3.18
CA THR A 138 -4.18 -7.17 3.49
C THR A 138 -5.34 -7.24 2.50
N HIS A 139 -5.07 -7.46 1.21
CA HIS A 139 -6.13 -7.71 0.22
C HIS A 139 -6.89 -9.01 0.49
N HIS A 140 -6.21 -10.06 0.96
CA HIS A 140 -6.86 -11.28 1.43
C HIS A 140 -7.83 -11.00 2.60
N ILE A 141 -7.40 -10.26 3.62
CA ILE A 141 -8.27 -9.86 4.75
C ILE A 141 -9.48 -9.06 4.25
N GLN A 142 -9.25 -8.08 3.38
CA GLN A 142 -10.32 -7.27 2.80
C GLN A 142 -11.33 -8.16 2.06
N TYR A 143 -10.88 -9.17 1.32
CA TYR A 143 -11.76 -10.13 0.65
C TYR A 143 -12.57 -10.97 1.64
N GLU A 144 -11.94 -11.51 2.68
CA GLU A 144 -12.62 -12.34 3.69
C GLU A 144 -13.70 -11.54 4.45
N ILE A 145 -13.46 -10.26 4.72
CA ILE A 145 -14.36 -9.40 5.51
C ILE A 145 -15.44 -8.74 4.63
N PHE A 146 -15.05 -8.18 3.49
CA PHE A 146 -15.97 -7.43 2.62
C PHE A 146 -16.62 -8.30 1.55
N GLY A 147 -16.14 -9.51 1.32
CA GLY A 147 -16.51 -10.35 0.19
C GLY A 147 -15.92 -9.81 -1.12
N ASP A 148 -16.59 -10.12 -2.23
CA ASP A 148 -16.18 -9.67 -3.55
C ASP A 148 -16.35 -8.14 -3.72
N ILE A 149 -15.28 -7.41 -3.41
CA ILE A 149 -15.09 -6.00 -3.73
C ILE A 149 -14.11 -5.82 -4.92
N HIS A 150 -14.12 -6.73 -5.90
CA HIS A 150 -13.15 -6.74 -7.01
C HIS A 150 -13.36 -5.68 -8.11
N GLY A 151 -14.28 -4.72 -7.93
CA GLY A 151 -14.51 -3.64 -8.91
C GLY A 151 -13.57 -2.44 -8.81
N GLU A 152 -13.38 -1.73 -9.93
CA GLU A 152 -12.63 -0.44 -9.98
C GLU A 152 -13.17 0.58 -8.97
N SER A 153 -14.49 0.55 -8.72
CA SER A 153 -15.14 1.40 -7.71
C SER A 153 -14.66 1.21 -6.26
N TRP A 154 -13.78 0.24 -5.98
CA TRP A 154 -13.21 -0.01 -4.64
C TRP A 154 -11.69 0.11 -4.61
N LYS A 155 -11.07 0.41 -5.74
CA LYS A 155 -9.62 0.32 -5.91
C LYS A 155 -8.86 1.30 -5.02
N ALA A 156 -9.33 2.54 -4.91
CA ALA A 156 -8.76 3.53 -4.01
C ALA A 156 -8.81 3.08 -2.54
N PHE A 157 -9.93 2.52 -2.09
CA PHE A 157 -10.06 1.96 -0.74
C PHE A 157 -9.06 0.81 -0.52
N LYS A 158 -9.12 -0.22 -1.37
CA LYS A 158 -8.31 -1.45 -1.21
C LYS A 158 -6.83 -1.13 -1.16
N GLU A 159 -6.36 -0.38 -2.16
CA GLU A 159 -4.95 -0.04 -2.32
C GLU A 159 -4.49 0.99 -1.27
N GLY A 160 -5.33 1.97 -0.95
CA GLY A 160 -5.05 2.96 0.09
C GLY A 160 -4.87 2.31 1.45
N HIS A 161 -5.85 1.51 1.89
CA HIS A 161 -5.81 0.75 3.14
C HIS A 161 -4.59 -0.17 3.19
N ALA A 162 -4.37 -0.98 2.15
CA ALA A 162 -3.25 -1.92 2.12
C ALA A 162 -1.88 -1.22 2.13
N ARG A 163 -1.69 -0.13 1.38
CA ARG A 163 -0.42 0.60 1.35
C ARG A 163 -0.13 1.29 2.67
N ALA A 164 -1.14 1.90 3.27
CA ALA A 164 -0.97 2.61 4.52
C ALA A 164 -0.73 1.63 5.69
N LEU A 165 -1.36 0.45 5.68
CA LEU A 165 -1.05 -0.61 6.64
C LEU A 165 0.38 -1.14 6.46
N VAL A 166 0.84 -1.35 5.22
CA VAL A 166 2.21 -1.80 4.94
C VAL A 166 3.25 -0.79 5.39
N ARG A 167 2.96 0.53 5.32
CA ARG A 167 3.81 1.58 5.90
C ARG A 167 4.00 1.34 7.40
N HIS A 168 2.93 1.13 8.15
CA HIS A 168 2.99 0.86 9.60
C HIS A 168 3.70 -0.43 9.93
N PHE A 169 3.37 -1.48 9.19
CA PHE A 169 3.99 -2.79 9.33
C PHE A 169 5.50 -2.73 9.10
N SER A 170 5.95 -2.03 8.05
CA SER A 170 7.38 -1.88 7.75
C SER A 170 8.10 -1.08 8.85
N ASN A 171 7.44 -0.07 9.43
CA ASN A 171 7.97 0.69 10.57
C ASN A 171 8.06 -0.16 11.84
N ALA A 172 7.12 -1.07 12.06
CA ALA A 172 7.17 -2.00 13.19
C ALA A 172 8.31 -3.01 13.01
N ILE A 173 8.45 -3.61 11.84
CA ILE A 173 9.53 -4.56 11.55
C ILE A 173 10.90 -3.92 11.65
N ALA A 174 11.10 -2.74 11.06
CA ALA A 174 12.40 -2.07 11.14
C ALA A 174 12.83 -1.76 12.59
N ARG A 175 11.86 -1.48 13.48
CA ARG A 175 12.12 -1.29 14.92
C ARG A 175 12.47 -2.61 15.61
N ASP A 176 11.76 -3.69 15.32
CA ASP A 176 11.95 -4.98 15.99
C ASP A 176 13.19 -5.74 15.49
N GLU A 177 13.47 -5.67 14.19
CA GLU A 177 14.58 -6.39 13.54
C GLU A 177 15.83 -5.52 13.38
N CYS A 178 15.79 -4.26 13.84
CA CYS A 178 16.87 -3.28 13.68
C CYS A 178 17.37 -3.16 12.22
N SER A 179 16.46 -3.29 11.26
CA SER A 179 16.76 -3.30 9.82
C SER A 179 16.00 -2.18 9.12
N GLU A 180 16.69 -1.06 8.89
CA GLU A 180 16.12 0.11 8.22
C GLU A 180 15.92 -0.10 6.70
N GLU A 181 16.44 -1.19 6.16
CA GLU A 181 16.29 -1.61 4.76
C GLU A 181 14.82 -1.80 4.37
N TYR A 182 14.03 -2.45 5.25
CA TYR A 182 12.58 -2.61 5.06
C TYR A 182 11.89 -1.24 4.97
N CYS A 183 12.33 -0.28 5.78
CA CYS A 183 11.80 1.08 5.75
C CYS A 183 12.19 1.82 4.47
N TYR A 184 13.45 1.77 4.04
CA TYR A 184 13.94 2.58 2.91
C TYR A 184 13.09 2.40 1.64
N LYS A 185 12.88 1.15 1.22
CA LYS A 185 12.18 0.88 -0.04
C LYS A 185 10.70 1.20 0.04
N MET A 186 10.07 0.92 1.16
CA MET A 186 8.67 1.28 1.39
C MET A 186 8.47 2.78 1.52
N GLN A 187 9.41 3.47 2.17
CA GLN A 187 9.43 4.93 2.28
C GLN A 187 9.54 5.57 0.90
N ASN A 188 10.46 5.10 0.05
CA ASN A 188 10.61 5.61 -1.32
C ASN A 188 9.33 5.41 -2.15
N ARG A 189 8.65 4.26 -1.99
CA ARG A 189 7.35 4.01 -2.66
C ARG A 189 6.24 4.92 -2.15
N THR A 190 6.19 5.12 -0.84
CA THR A 190 5.21 5.99 -0.16
C THR A 190 5.34 7.42 -0.64
N VAL A 191 6.55 8.00 -0.58
CA VAL A 191 6.81 9.37 -1.04
C VAL A 191 6.50 9.54 -2.52
N ASN A 192 6.93 8.61 -3.39
CA ASN A 192 6.58 8.66 -4.81
C ASN A 192 5.05 8.72 -5.04
N THR A 193 4.31 7.87 -4.33
CA THR A 193 2.85 7.77 -4.46
C THR A 193 2.16 9.02 -3.91
N LEU A 194 2.67 9.59 -2.82
CA LEU A 194 2.18 10.85 -2.25
C LEU A 194 2.44 12.05 -3.16
N LEU A 195 3.59 12.11 -3.84
CA LEU A 195 3.88 13.16 -4.83
C LEU A 195 2.90 13.10 -6.01
N GLU A 196 2.51 11.91 -6.45
CA GLU A 196 1.44 11.75 -7.46
C GLU A 196 0.10 12.27 -6.94
N ALA A 197 -0.27 11.90 -5.70
CA ALA A 197 -1.51 12.33 -5.06
C ALA A 197 -1.56 13.87 -4.93
N TYR A 198 -0.47 14.48 -4.49
CA TYR A 198 -0.34 15.91 -4.30
C TYR A 198 -0.44 16.69 -5.61
N ARG A 199 0.27 16.25 -6.66
CA ARG A 199 0.15 16.87 -7.99
C ARG A 199 -1.29 16.84 -8.50
N HIS A 200 -1.98 15.71 -8.32
CA HIS A 200 -3.37 15.58 -8.72
C HIS A 200 -4.28 16.52 -7.91
N LEU A 201 -4.16 16.51 -6.58
CA LEU A 201 -4.96 17.35 -5.70
C LEU A 201 -4.79 18.84 -6.02
N CYS A 202 -3.55 19.31 -6.19
CA CYS A 202 -3.26 20.69 -6.57
C CYS A 202 -3.83 21.04 -7.95
N SER A 203 -3.57 20.20 -8.95
CA SER A 203 -4.06 20.43 -10.32
C SER A 203 -5.58 20.52 -10.39
N THR A 204 -6.29 19.65 -9.67
CA THR A 204 -7.76 19.63 -9.68
C THR A 204 -8.36 20.83 -8.96
N ASN A 205 -7.71 21.36 -7.94
CA ASN A 205 -8.17 22.55 -7.21
C ASN A 205 -7.64 23.88 -7.79
N GLY A 206 -6.84 23.86 -8.86
CA GLY A 206 -6.23 25.07 -9.42
C GLY A 206 -5.12 25.67 -8.55
N HIS A 207 -4.55 24.90 -7.62
CA HIS A 207 -3.42 25.31 -6.80
C HIS A 207 -2.08 25.02 -7.49
N THR A 208 -1.12 25.92 -7.33
CA THR A 208 0.25 25.67 -7.79
C THR A 208 0.97 24.78 -6.78
N ALA A 209 1.41 23.60 -7.23
CA ALA A 209 2.17 22.68 -6.39
C ALA A 209 3.54 23.27 -5.99
N SER A 210 3.90 23.11 -4.72
CA SER A 210 5.17 23.56 -4.16
C SER A 210 6.35 22.91 -4.85
N ARG A 211 7.23 23.72 -5.45
CA ARG A 211 8.45 23.23 -6.11
C ARG A 211 9.36 22.47 -5.15
N ALA A 212 9.48 22.94 -3.91
CA ALA A 212 10.32 22.31 -2.90
C ALA A 212 9.89 20.86 -2.61
N LEU A 213 8.58 20.62 -2.46
CA LEU A 213 8.04 19.28 -2.25
C LEU A 213 8.21 18.40 -3.49
N LEU A 214 7.98 18.95 -4.69
CA LEU A 214 8.18 18.20 -5.94
C LEU A 214 9.63 17.84 -6.23
N SER A 215 10.58 18.50 -5.55
CA SER A 215 12.03 18.23 -5.64
C SER A 215 12.52 17.18 -4.64
N ILE A 216 11.66 16.61 -3.79
CA ILE A 216 12.05 15.51 -2.89
C ILE A 216 12.62 14.37 -3.74
N PRO A 217 13.88 13.95 -3.49
CA PRO A 217 14.55 13.03 -4.39
C PRO A 217 14.02 11.60 -4.13
N THR A 218 13.47 10.99 -5.17
CA THR A 218 13.03 9.60 -5.14
C THR A 218 13.82 8.74 -6.14
N GLU A 219 13.97 7.45 -5.87
CA GLU A 219 14.47 6.53 -6.88
C GLU A 219 13.43 6.42 -7.99
N LYS A 220 13.82 6.70 -9.25
CA LYS A 220 12.97 6.49 -10.43
C LYS A 220 12.51 5.04 -10.43
N GLN A 221 11.22 4.82 -10.20
CA GLN A 221 10.63 3.51 -10.48
C GLN A 221 10.41 3.45 -11.99
N ILE A 222 11.02 2.48 -12.65
CA ILE A 222 10.77 2.17 -14.05
C ILE A 222 9.38 1.52 -14.12
N ILE A 223 8.31 2.29 -13.96
CA ILE A 223 6.98 1.89 -14.42
C ILE A 223 6.35 3.11 -15.10
N PRO A 224 6.12 3.06 -16.42
CA PRO A 224 5.54 4.18 -17.16
C PRO A 224 4.04 4.36 -16.91
N LEU A 225 3.63 5.63 -16.96
CA LEU A 225 2.43 6.16 -17.64
C LEU A 225 1.04 5.98 -16.99
N LEU A 226 0.52 7.14 -16.53
CA LEU A 226 -0.81 7.68 -16.80
C LEU A 226 -1.92 6.63 -17.02
N GLY A 227 -2.73 6.43 -15.98
CA GLY A 227 -4.05 5.80 -16.10
C GLY A 227 -4.32 4.70 -15.08
N ARG A 228 -3.30 4.11 -14.44
CA ARG A 228 -3.50 3.00 -13.47
C ARG A 228 -2.97 3.25 -12.05
N THR A 229 -2.31 4.38 -11.78
CA THR A 229 -1.73 4.70 -10.47
C THR A 229 -2.55 5.68 -9.63
N ILE A 230 -3.42 6.49 -10.25
CA ILE A 230 -4.03 7.61 -9.51
C ILE A 230 -4.96 7.15 -8.40
N ASP A 231 -5.72 6.07 -8.58
CA ASP A 231 -6.58 5.53 -7.52
C ASP A 231 -5.76 5.11 -6.29
N LYS A 232 -4.56 4.55 -6.52
CA LYS A 232 -3.64 4.13 -5.47
C LYS A 232 -3.07 5.35 -4.74
N ALA A 233 -2.75 6.40 -5.49
CA ALA A 233 -2.26 7.66 -4.97
C ALA A 233 -3.33 8.38 -4.13
N ILE A 234 -4.54 8.52 -4.66
CA ILE A 234 -5.71 9.06 -3.96
C ILE A 234 -6.01 8.24 -2.71
N GLY A 235 -6.05 6.91 -2.84
CA GLY A 235 -6.28 6.00 -1.74
C GLY A 235 -5.26 6.21 -0.61
N LEU A 236 -3.95 6.15 -0.93
CA LEU A 236 -2.91 6.34 0.07
C LEU A 236 -2.97 7.75 0.69
N GLY A 237 -3.08 8.80 -0.14
CA GLY A 237 -3.13 10.18 0.32
C GLY A 237 -4.30 10.43 1.27
N LEU A 238 -5.51 10.01 0.88
CA LEU A 238 -6.71 10.13 1.70
C LEU A 238 -6.56 9.40 3.04
N PHE A 239 -6.04 8.18 3.02
CA PHE A 239 -5.88 7.40 4.26
C PHE A 239 -4.89 8.03 5.22
N LEU A 240 -3.77 8.56 4.72
CA LEU A 240 -2.78 9.25 5.56
C LEU A 240 -3.31 10.59 6.09
N ILE A 241 -4.14 11.31 5.32
CA ILE A 241 -4.87 12.49 5.79
C ILE A 241 -5.81 12.13 6.95
N ILE A 242 -6.63 11.09 6.78
CA ILE A 242 -7.56 10.65 7.83
C ILE A 242 -6.81 10.15 9.06
N GLU A 243 -5.68 9.46 8.87
CA GLU A 243 -4.84 8.94 9.96
C GLU A 243 -4.34 10.07 10.87
N GLN A 244 -4.08 11.28 10.37
CA GLN A 244 -3.69 12.40 11.22
C GLN A 244 -4.76 12.77 12.27
N ASP A 245 -6.04 12.58 11.95
CA ASP A 245 -7.16 12.86 12.86
C ASP A 245 -7.54 11.63 13.71
N LYS A 246 -7.58 10.45 13.08
CA LYS A 246 -8.13 9.23 13.70
C LYS A 246 -7.09 8.29 14.30
N GLY A 247 -5.82 8.51 14.02
CA GLY A 247 -4.75 7.59 14.37
C GLY A 247 -4.85 6.25 13.64
N GLN A 248 -3.98 5.30 14.01
CA GLN A 248 -3.86 4.01 13.33
C GLN A 248 -5.05 3.07 13.59
N GLU A 249 -5.84 3.34 14.62
CA GLU A 249 -7.03 2.53 14.95
C GLU A 249 -8.06 2.52 13.81
N MET A 250 -8.07 3.54 12.95
CA MET A 250 -8.92 3.60 11.76
C MET A 250 -8.81 2.36 10.88
N TYR A 251 -7.62 1.73 10.79
CA TYR A 251 -7.40 0.58 9.90
C TYR A 251 -8.18 -0.65 10.37
N ARG A 252 -8.26 -0.86 11.70
CA ARG A 252 -9.07 -1.88 12.34
C ARG A 252 -10.55 -1.52 12.22
N ASP A 253 -10.92 -0.30 12.59
CA ASP A 253 -12.32 0.13 12.63
C ASP A 253 -12.99 0.04 11.25
N MET A 254 -12.22 0.30 10.18
CA MET A 254 -12.70 0.17 8.80
C MET A 254 -13.13 -1.26 8.49
N LEU A 255 -12.34 -2.25 8.93
CA LEU A 255 -12.61 -3.66 8.73
C LEU A 255 -13.73 -4.17 9.64
N GLN A 256 -13.83 -3.65 10.86
CA GLN A 256 -14.85 -4.06 11.83
C GLN A 256 -16.22 -3.45 11.57
N GLY A 257 -16.33 -2.44 10.71
CA GLY A 257 -17.61 -1.81 10.40
C GLY A 257 -17.98 -0.64 11.32
N THR A 258 -17.01 -0.17 12.10
CA THR A 258 -17.19 0.86 13.14
C THR A 258 -16.59 2.20 12.75
N PHE A 259 -15.87 2.28 11.62
CA PHE A 259 -15.22 3.52 11.20
C PHE A 259 -16.21 4.62 10.81
N GLU A 260 -15.98 5.80 11.38
CA GLU A 260 -16.66 7.04 11.02
C GLU A 260 -15.67 8.03 10.41
N PHE A 261 -16.01 8.52 9.21
CA PHE A 261 -15.22 9.58 8.57
C PHE A 261 -15.23 10.85 9.44
N PRO A 262 -14.12 11.62 9.46
CA PRO A 262 -14.07 12.88 10.18
C PRO A 262 -15.21 13.80 9.76
N LYS A 263 -15.79 14.58 10.70
CA LYS A 263 -16.94 15.46 10.41
C LYS A 263 -16.60 16.62 9.46
N TRP A 264 -15.33 16.97 9.37
CA TRP A 264 -14.82 17.99 8.46
C TRP A 264 -14.64 17.43 7.03
N MET A 265 -14.72 16.10 6.84
CA MET A 265 -14.83 15.43 5.54
C MET A 265 -16.29 15.31 5.10
#